data_AF-Q17F81-F1
#
_entry.id   AF-Q17F81-F1
#
_cell.length_a   1.000
_cell.length_b   1.000
_cell.length_c   1.000
_cell.angle_alpha   90.00
_cell.angle_beta   90.00
_cell.angle_gamma   90.00
#
_symmetry.space_group_name_H-M   'P 1'
#
loop_
_entity.id
_entity.type
_entity.pdbx_description
1 polymer ?
#
loop_
_entity_poly.entity_id
_entity_poly.type
_entity_poly.pdbx_seq_one_letter_code
_entity_poly.pdbx_strand_id
1 'polypeptide(L)'
;MPICGPKLSLCGLIVSVWGIIQLLLMGVFYYIHSVALIEDLPLEEHYDSPKEFYAAADVAYSQNAYNCWIAACIYVLTLVFSGQQFYANSRTTVA
;
A
#
# COMPACT_ATOMS: atom_id res chain seq x y z
N MET A 1 20.14 0.62 -19.36
CA MET A 1 19.76 1.89 -20.01
C MET A 1 18.89 2.64 -19.02
N PRO A 2 19.21 3.88 -18.63
CA PRO A 2 18.35 4.66 -17.75
C PRO A 2 17.02 4.97 -18.47
N ILE A 3 15.91 4.52 -17.90
CA ILE A 3 14.55 4.71 -18.45
C ILE A 3 13.91 5.95 -17.81
N CYS A 4 14.19 6.21 -16.54
CA CYS A 4 13.71 7.37 -15.79
C CYS A 4 14.90 8.25 -15.35
N GLY A 5 14.74 9.57 -15.39
CA GLY A 5 15.78 10.51 -14.96
C GLY A 5 16.07 10.44 -13.44
N PRO A 6 17.25 10.92 -12.99
CA PRO A 6 17.72 10.74 -11.61
C PRO A 6 16.80 11.35 -10.54
N LYS A 7 16.15 12.48 -10.84
CA LYS A 7 15.20 13.14 -9.91
C LYS A 7 13.90 12.34 -9.72
N LEU A 8 13.39 11.76 -10.81
CA LEU A 8 12.15 10.96 -10.79
C LEU A 8 12.37 9.64 -10.04
N SER A 9 13.52 9.01 -10.25
CA SER A 9 13.91 7.78 -9.56
C SER A 9 14.09 7.99 -8.05
N LEU A 10 14.65 9.12 -7.61
CA LEU A 10 14.73 9.47 -6.18
C LEU A 10 13.34 9.69 -5.56
N CYS A 11 12.44 10.39 -6.27
CA CYS A 11 11.06 10.56 -5.82
C CYS A 11 10.34 9.20 -5.67
N GLY A 12 10.49 8.32 -6.68
CA GLY A 12 9.94 6.97 -6.65
C GLY A 12 10.44 6.12 -5.48
N LEU A 13 11.71 6.26 -5.09
CA LEU A 13 12.27 5.60 -3.91
C LEU A 13 11.59 6.08 -2.62
N ILE A 14 11.52 7.39 -2.41
CA ILE A 14 10.95 7.98 -1.19
C ILE A 14 9.48 7.61 -1.02
N VAL A 15 8.69 7.77 -2.09
CA VAL A 15 7.26 7.43 -2.09
C VAL A 15 7.05 5.95 -1.85
N SER A 16 7.90 5.08 -2.43
CA SER A 16 7.78 3.64 -2.22
C SER A 16 8.08 3.25 -0.78
N VAL A 17 9.13 3.79 -0.15
CA VAL A 17 9.41 3.51 1.28
C VAL A 17 8.25 3.96 2.17
N TRP A 18 7.74 5.17 1.94
CA TRP A 18 6.59 5.69 2.69
C TRP A 18 5.35 4.81 2.52
N GLY A 19 5.01 4.47 1.27
CA GLY A 19 3.85 3.64 0.95
C GLY A 19 3.93 2.24 1.57
N ILE A 20 5.11 1.60 1.56
CA ILE A 20 5.31 0.29 2.19
C ILE A 20 5.00 0.35 3.69
N ILE A 21 5.58 1.31 4.41
CA ILE A 21 5.39 1.43 5.86
C ILE A 21 3.91 1.67 6.19
N GLN A 22 3.28 2.63 5.50
CA GLN A 22 1.89 3.00 5.73
C GLN A 22 0.93 1.84 5.42
N LEU A 23 1.10 1.15 4.28
CA LEU A 23 0.20 0.08 3.86
C LEU A 23 0.37 -1.19 4.67
N LEU A 24 1.59 -1.53 5.11
CA LEU A 24 1.80 -2.66 6.01
C LEU A 24 1.11 -2.43 7.36
N LEU A 25 1.27 -1.25 7.94
CA LEU A 25 0.60 -0.89 9.20
C LEU A 25 -0.92 -0.90 9.06
N MET A 26 -1.47 -0.28 7.99
CA MET A 26 -2.91 -0.34 7.72
C MET A 26 -3.41 -1.77 7.51
N GLY A 27 -2.68 -2.60 6.77
CA GLY A 27 -3.06 -4.01 6.57
C GLY A 27 -3.13 -4.78 7.89
N VAL A 28 -2.20 -4.54 8.83
CA VAL A 28 -2.26 -5.13 10.18
C VAL A 28 -3.47 -4.61 10.96
N PHE A 29 -3.75 -3.30 10.92
CA PHE A 29 -4.91 -2.72 11.62
C PHE A 29 -6.25 -3.23 11.08
N TYR A 30 -6.37 -3.42 9.76
CA TYR A 30 -7.53 -4.08 9.17
C TYR A 30 -7.63 -5.56 9.56
N TYR A 31 -6.51 -6.29 9.61
CA TYR A 31 -6.50 -7.70 9.99
C TYR A 31 -6.98 -7.95 11.43
N ILE A 32 -6.65 -7.05 12.36
CA ILE A 32 -7.15 -7.11 13.75
C ILE A 32 -8.54 -6.50 13.94
N HIS A 33 -9.23 -6.12 12.86
CA HIS A 33 -10.58 -5.54 12.90
C HIS A 33 -10.67 -4.27 13.77
N SER A 34 -9.70 -3.36 13.61
CA SER A 34 -9.64 -2.12 14.38
C SER A 34 -10.82 -1.19 14.07
N VAL A 35 -11.62 -0.87 15.10
CA VAL A 35 -12.79 0.02 15.01
C VAL A 35 -12.46 1.40 14.44
N ALA A 36 -11.22 1.86 14.61
CA ALA A 36 -10.78 3.16 14.10
C ALA A 36 -10.82 3.25 12.55
N LEU A 37 -10.81 2.12 11.84
CA LEU A 37 -10.85 2.09 10.38
C LEU A 37 -12.25 1.75 9.85
N ILE A 38 -13.29 1.70 10.71
CA ILE A 38 -14.61 1.22 10.30
C ILE A 38 -15.28 2.08 9.22
N GLU A 39 -15.00 3.38 9.24
CA GLU A 39 -15.52 4.37 8.29
C GLU A 39 -14.92 4.20 6.88
N ASP A 40 -13.78 3.52 6.77
CA ASP A 40 -13.11 3.25 5.49
C ASP A 40 -13.61 1.96 4.82
N LEU A 41 -14.41 1.14 5.51
CA LEU A 41 -14.94 -0.09 4.93
C LEU A 41 -16.08 0.21 3.96
N PRO A 42 -16.17 -0.52 2.82
CA PRO A 42 -17.29 -0.41 1.89
C PRO A 42 -18.53 -1.11 2.45
N LEU A 43 -19.15 -0.52 3.47
CA LEU A 43 -20.37 -1.00 4.10
C LEU A 43 -21.59 -0.29 3.52
N GLU A 44 -22.72 -1.00 3.48
CA GLU A 44 -24.01 -0.40 3.12
C GLU A 44 -24.50 0.56 4.23
N GLU A 45 -25.28 1.58 3.86
CA GLU A 45 -25.80 2.57 4.82
C GLU A 45 -26.84 1.97 5.78
N HIS A 46 -27.54 0.90 5.37
CA HIS A 46 -28.60 0.27 6.13
C HIS A 46 -28.46 -1.25 6.14
N TYR A 47 -28.50 -1.83 7.34
CA TYR A 47 -28.60 -3.27 7.56
C TYR A 47 -29.83 -3.55 8.42
N ASP A 48 -30.59 -4.59 8.08
CA ASP A 48 -31.81 -4.97 8.79
C ASP A 48 -31.53 -5.57 10.17
N SER A 49 -30.33 -6.14 10.35
CA SER A 49 -29.90 -6.71 11.62
C SER A 49 -28.44 -6.39 11.98
N PRO A 50 -28.10 -6.28 13.28
CA PRO A 50 -26.72 -6.13 13.71
C PRO A 50 -25.82 -7.30 13.29
N LYS A 51 -26.38 -8.52 13.17
CA LYS A 51 -25.62 -9.70 12.76
C LYS A 51 -25.13 -9.60 11.31
N GLU A 52 -25.97 -9.11 10.41
CA GLU A 52 -25.59 -8.88 9.01
C GLU A 52 -24.52 -7.80 8.90
N PHE A 53 -24.65 -6.72 9.68
CA PHE A 53 -23.62 -5.68 9.76
C PHE A 53 -22.25 -6.26 10.19
N TYR A 54 -22.18 -7.01 11.29
CA TYR A 54 -20.91 -7.58 11.75
C TYR A 54 -20.34 -8.58 10.74
N ALA A 55 -21.17 -9.42 10.12
CA ALA A 55 -20.72 -10.37 9.10
C ALA A 55 -20.16 -9.66 7.86
N ALA A 56 -20.81 -8.58 7.40
CA ALA A 56 -20.33 -7.77 6.28
C ALA A 56 -19.03 -7.02 6.65
N ALA A 57 -18.95 -6.47 7.87
CA ALA A 57 -17.77 -5.80 8.37
C ALA A 57 -16.56 -6.72 8.42
N ASP A 58 -16.67 -7.93 9.00
CA ASP A 58 -15.56 -8.87 9.10
C ASP A 58 -14.99 -9.27 7.73
N VAL A 59 -15.88 -9.48 6.75
CA VAL A 59 -15.49 -9.77 5.36
C VAL A 59 -14.74 -8.58 4.76
N ALA A 60 -15.28 -7.37 4.90
CA ALA A 60 -14.68 -6.18 4.34
C ALA A 60 -13.37 -5.79 5.05
N TYR A 61 -13.20 -6.04 6.35
CA TYR A 61 -11.92 -5.90 7.07
C TYR A 61 -10.86 -6.80 6.47
N SER A 62 -11.20 -8.09 6.32
CA SER A 62 -10.28 -9.10 5.76
C SER A 62 -9.89 -8.74 4.32
N GLN A 63 -10.86 -8.34 3.49
CA GLN A 63 -10.60 -7.96 2.09
C GLN A 63 -9.69 -6.73 1.98
N ASN A 64 -9.93 -5.69 2.79
CA ASN A 64 -9.08 -4.49 2.80
C ASN A 64 -7.67 -4.80 3.32
N ALA A 65 -7.52 -5.65 4.34
CA ALA A 65 -6.21 -6.08 4.82
C ALA A 65 -5.38 -6.73 3.69
N TYR A 66 -5.98 -7.66 2.93
CA TYR A 66 -5.31 -8.30 1.79
C TYR A 66 -4.96 -7.31 0.68
N ASN A 67 -5.88 -6.38 0.36
CA ASN A 67 -5.62 -5.34 -0.64
C ASN A 67 -4.44 -4.45 -0.24
N CYS A 68 -4.36 -4.03 1.03
CA CYS A 68 -3.25 -3.25 1.56
C CYS A 68 -1.92 -4.01 1.47
N TRP A 69 -1.89 -5.30 1.81
CA TRP A 69 -0.67 -6.11 1.69
C TRP A 69 -0.24 -6.34 0.25
N ILE A 70 -1.17 -6.59 -0.67
CA ILE A 70 -0.88 -6.69 -2.11
C ILE A 70 -0.31 -5.36 -2.62
N ALA A 71 -0.92 -4.23 -2.25
CA ALA A 71 -0.42 -2.91 -2.61
C ALA A 71 0.99 -2.66 -2.05
N ALA A 72 1.26 -3.06 -0.80
CA ALA A 72 2.60 -2.96 -0.21
C ALA A 72 3.63 -3.76 -1.03
N CYS A 73 3.29 -4.98 -1.49
CA CYS A 73 4.14 -5.77 -2.38
C CYS A 73 4.43 -5.05 -3.71
N ILE A 74 3.44 -4.36 -4.30
CA ILE A 74 3.63 -3.57 -5.52
C ILE A 74 4.60 -2.40 -5.28
N TYR A 75 4.51 -1.74 -4.12
CA TYR A 75 5.47 -0.70 -3.75
C TYR A 75 6.88 -1.25 -3.53
N VAL A 76 7.03 -2.47 -3.01
CA VAL A 76 8.36 -3.14 -2.94
C VAL A 76 8.94 -3.35 -4.34
N LEU A 77 8.14 -3.81 -5.30
CA LEU A 77 8.60 -3.95 -6.70
C LEU A 77 9.01 -2.60 -7.29
N THR A 78 8.23 -1.55 -7.04
CA THR A 78 8.51 -0.19 -7.49
C THR A 78 9.77 0.37 -6.85
N LEU A 79 10.03 0.06 -5.58
CA LEU A 79 11.26 0.42 -4.86
C LEU A 79 12.48 -0.24 -5.50
N VAL A 80 12.41 -1.55 -5.78
CA VAL A 80 13.50 -2.29 -6.43
C VAL A 80 13.80 -1.70 -7.81
N PHE A 81 12.76 -1.48 -8.63
CA PHE A 81 12.93 -0.89 -9.95
C PHE A 81 13.53 0.52 -9.87
N SER A 82 12.98 1.38 -9.00
CA SER A 82 13.46 2.75 -8.82
C SER A 82 14.89 2.79 -8.29
N GLY A 83 15.27 1.85 -7.41
CA GLY A 83 16.63 1.69 -6.91
C GLY A 83 17.62 1.25 -7.99
N GLN A 84 17.23 0.30 -8.85
CA GLN A 84 18.02 -0.10 -10.02
C GLN A 84 18.22 1.08 -10.98
N GLN A 85 17.16 1.87 -11.24
CA GLN A 85 17.26 3.09 -12.06
C GLN A 85 18.15 4.15 -11.41
N PHE A 86 18.08 4.33 -10.08
CA PHE A 86 18.93 5.29 -9.37
C PHE A 86 20.42 4.91 -9.48
N TYR A 87 20.73 3.64 -9.28
CA TYR A 87 22.09 3.11 -9.41
C TYR A 87 22.64 3.23 -10.85
N ALA A 88 21.83 2.94 -11.86
CA ALA A 88 22.24 3.09 -13.26
C ALA A 88 22.48 4.56 -13.63
N ASN A 89 21.65 5.49 -13.12
CA ASN A 89 21.81 6.92 -13.34
C ASN A 89 23.05 7.49 -12.64
N SER A 90 23.32 7.12 -11.39
CA SER A 90 24.50 7.60 -10.65
C SER A 90 25.82 7.19 -11.32
N ARG A 91 25.86 6.00 -11.92
CA ARG A 91 26.99 5.51 -12.72
C ARG A 91 27.21 6.28 -14.03
N THR A 92 26.15 6.86 -14.61
CA THR A 92 26.20 7.58 -15.89
C THR A 92 26.47 9.07 -15.69
N THR A 93 26.08 9.65 -14.56
CA THR A 93 26.36 11.06 -14.22
C THR A 93 27.78 11.28 -13.68
N VAL A 94 28.43 10.24 -13.14
CA VAL A 94 29.80 10.31 -12.58
C VAL A 94 30.88 9.93 -13.62
N ALA A 95 30.48 9.42 -14.78
CA ALA A 95 31.36 9.17 -15.94
C ALA A 95 31.32 10.35 -16.91
#